data_AF-A0A8H8JR41-F1
#
_entry.id   AF-A0A8H8JR41-F1
#
_cell.length_a   1.000
_cell.length_b   1.000
_cell.length_c   1.000
_cell.angle_alpha   90.00
_cell.angle_beta   90.00
_cell.angle_gamma   90.00
#
_symmetry.space_group_name_H-M   'P 1'
#
loop_
_entity.id
_entity.type
_entity.pdbx_description
1 polymer ?
#
loop_
_entity_poly.entity_id
_entity_poly.type
_entity_poly.pdbx_seq_one_letter_code
_entity_poly.pdbx_strand_id
1 'polypeptide(L)'
;MSSAMRVSIDSVQTITDVSKQPVLDLPLEMVLKVYDRRFAHLLREQHALDPATYESEKAYRRYLEADNVPDWESTLQILKEDQRSFKDCPKDLVEHYIMFLLELSPEDEFTVYNRLADLQGRDIPIFFGKTELIEGLPIDERYPPVRGILLEFIPGIPLDSIDPAKVDVDAVFRNAIRIIDTYSDLGVLNEDVHLGNFILKPNGSVVMIDFAQSRLREDDETDEKWRYNKHMADEEGAVGHAAKRYYNWDYKRRLKYSKFNWKPSGDSSH
;
A
#
# COMPACT_ATOMS: atom_id res chain seq x y z
N MET A 1 -0.44 4.50 -2.97
CA MET A 1 0.96 4.71 -3.44
C MET A 1 1.21 4.18 -4.85
N SER A 2 0.58 3.08 -5.26
CA SER A 2 0.68 2.52 -6.61
C SER A 2 -0.41 3.02 -7.57
N SER A 3 -0.19 2.82 -8.87
CA SER A 3 -1.25 2.89 -9.88
C SER A 3 -1.77 1.48 -10.15
N ALA A 4 -3.07 1.27 -10.05
CA ALA A 4 -3.72 -0.01 -10.34
C ALA A 4 -4.39 0.01 -11.71
N MET A 5 -4.17 -1.02 -12.52
CA MET A 5 -4.82 -1.17 -13.81
C MET A 5 -5.41 -2.57 -13.96
N ARG A 6 -6.63 -2.65 -14.50
CA ARG A 6 -7.22 -3.93 -14.92
C ARG A 6 -6.48 -4.41 -16.17
N VAL A 7 -6.00 -5.64 -16.13
CA VAL A 7 -5.25 -6.26 -17.23
C VAL A 7 -5.90 -7.57 -17.64
N SER A 8 -5.74 -7.93 -18.91
CA SER A 8 -6.07 -9.24 -19.44
C SER A 8 -4.83 -9.95 -19.94
N ILE A 9 -4.78 -11.28 -19.78
CA ILE A 9 -3.71 -12.08 -20.39
C ILE A 9 -4.10 -12.37 -21.84
N ASP A 10 -3.32 -11.84 -22.77
CA ASP A 10 -3.45 -12.18 -24.19
C ASP A 10 -2.71 -13.49 -24.53
N SER A 11 -1.52 -13.69 -23.94
CA SER A 11 -0.75 -14.93 -24.07
C SER A 11 0.24 -15.09 -22.91
N VAL A 12 0.56 -16.34 -22.56
CA VAL A 12 1.61 -16.68 -21.58
C VAL A 12 2.77 -17.34 -22.31
N GLN A 13 3.97 -16.77 -22.18
CA GLN A 13 5.21 -17.38 -22.64
C GLN A 13 6.08 -17.68 -21.43
N THR A 14 6.41 -18.95 -21.22
CA THR A 14 7.36 -19.35 -20.19
C THR A 14 8.78 -19.19 -20.73
N ILE A 15 9.60 -18.37 -20.07
CA ILE A 15 10.95 -18.02 -20.53
C ILE A 15 11.99 -19.12 -20.13
N THR A 16 11.60 -20.14 -19.37
CA THR A 16 12.50 -21.22 -18.90
C THR A 16 12.12 -22.62 -19.39
N ASP A 17 13.16 -23.42 -19.65
CA ASP A 17 13.14 -24.75 -20.29
C ASP A 17 12.85 -25.92 -19.33
N VAL A 18 12.22 -26.96 -19.89
CA VAL A 18 11.70 -28.27 -19.42
C VAL A 18 11.97 -28.75 -17.97
N SER A 19 10.88 -29.06 -17.23
CA SER A 19 10.60 -30.41 -16.66
C SER A 19 9.62 -30.46 -15.47
N LYS A 20 9.16 -29.33 -14.92
CA LYS A 20 8.04 -29.28 -13.97
C LYS A 20 7.29 -27.96 -14.11
N GLN A 21 6.37 -27.88 -15.06
CA GLN A 21 5.46 -26.73 -15.15
C GLN A 21 4.27 -26.98 -14.21
N PRO A 22 4.06 -26.16 -13.16
CA PRO A 22 2.70 -25.86 -12.80
C PRO A 22 2.09 -25.13 -14.00
N VAL A 23 0.99 -25.65 -14.55
CA VAL A 23 0.12 -24.84 -15.39
C VAL A 23 -0.31 -23.68 -14.50
N LEU A 24 0.20 -22.48 -14.79
CA LEU A 24 -0.25 -21.26 -14.14
C LEU A 24 -1.68 -21.03 -14.64
N ASP A 25 -2.65 -21.52 -13.88
CA ASP A 25 -4.08 -21.28 -14.09
C ASP A 25 -4.40 -19.85 -13.65
N LEU A 26 -3.87 -18.89 -14.41
CA LEU A 26 -4.11 -17.47 -14.18
C LEU A 26 -5.48 -17.10 -14.76
N PRO A 27 -6.29 -16.33 -14.03
CA PRO A 27 -7.56 -15.86 -14.56
C PRO A 27 -7.33 -14.90 -15.73
N LEU A 28 -8.35 -14.81 -16.59
CA LEU A 28 -8.32 -13.91 -17.75
C LEU A 28 -8.19 -12.44 -17.33
N GLU A 29 -8.74 -12.07 -16.17
CA GLU A 29 -8.75 -10.71 -15.66
C GLU A 29 -8.05 -10.60 -14.31
N MET A 30 -7.14 -9.64 -14.22
CA MET A 30 -6.35 -9.38 -13.01
C MET A 30 -6.15 -7.87 -12.84
N VAL A 31 -5.55 -7.50 -11.72
CA VAL A 31 -5.10 -6.13 -11.43
C VAL A 31 -3.58 -6.13 -11.38
N LEU A 32 -2.96 -5.30 -12.21
CA LEU A 32 -1.56 -4.95 -12.12
C LEU A 32 -1.43 -3.67 -11.30
N LYS A 33 -0.81 -3.74 -10.12
CA LYS A 33 -0.39 -2.57 -9.35
C LYS A 33 1.05 -2.25 -9.68
N VAL A 34 1.32 -1.03 -10.13
CA VAL A 34 2.65 -0.57 -10.55
C VAL A 34 3.12 0.53 -9.61
N TYR A 35 4.38 0.45 -9.16
CA TYR A 35 5.01 1.42 -8.25
C TYR A 35 5.97 2.28 -9.06
N ASP A 36 5.40 3.20 -9.83
CA ASP A 36 6.15 4.11 -10.69
C ASP A 36 5.98 5.55 -10.22
N ARG A 37 7.09 6.22 -9.89
CA ARG A 37 7.08 7.62 -9.41
C ARG A 37 6.45 8.60 -10.39
N ARG A 38 6.47 8.27 -11.69
CA ARG A 38 5.86 9.08 -12.76
C ARG A 38 4.34 9.11 -12.63
N PHE A 39 3.74 8.04 -12.08
CA PHE A 39 2.30 7.87 -11.92
C PHE A 39 1.84 7.89 -10.46
N ALA A 40 2.68 8.37 -9.53
CA ALA A 40 2.38 8.47 -8.10
C ALA A 40 1.42 9.62 -7.77
N HIS A 41 0.27 9.69 -8.45
CA HIS A 41 -0.67 10.82 -8.40
C HIS A 41 -1.16 11.12 -6.98
N LEU A 42 -1.54 10.10 -6.22
CA LEU A 42 -2.02 10.26 -4.84
C LEU A 42 -0.95 10.83 -3.92
N LEU A 43 0.28 10.31 -4.02
CA LEU A 43 1.41 10.79 -3.21
C LEU A 43 1.75 12.25 -3.57
N ARG A 44 1.71 12.58 -4.86
CA ARG A 44 1.91 13.96 -5.32
C ARG A 44 0.80 14.88 -4.83
N GLU A 45 -0.45 14.46 -4.83
CA GLU A 45 -1.57 15.24 -4.28
C GLU A 45 -1.42 15.47 -2.77
N GLN A 46 -1.10 14.42 -2.01
CA GLN A 46 -0.91 14.49 -0.56
C GLN A 46 0.20 15.46 -0.16
N HIS A 47 1.29 15.49 -0.93
CA HIS A 47 2.41 16.41 -0.70
C HIS A 47 2.32 17.71 -1.50
N ALA A 48 1.20 17.92 -2.21
CA ALA A 48 0.94 19.08 -3.08
C ALA A 48 2.10 19.37 -4.05
N LEU A 49 2.59 18.33 -4.71
CA LEU A 49 3.67 18.32 -5.68
C LEU A 49 3.14 18.45 -7.11
N ASP A 50 3.98 18.98 -7.99
CA ASP A 50 3.69 19.05 -9.42
C ASP A 50 3.55 17.63 -10.01
N PRO A 51 2.65 17.43 -11.01
CA PRO A 51 2.62 16.19 -11.79
C PRO A 51 3.96 15.91 -12.46
N ALA A 52 4.29 14.62 -12.64
CA ALA A 52 5.44 14.26 -13.46
C ALA A 52 5.21 14.70 -14.91
N THR A 53 6.21 15.33 -15.50
CA THR A 53 6.24 15.77 -16.89
C THR A 53 7.45 15.18 -17.60
N TYR A 54 7.45 15.22 -18.93
CA TYR A 54 8.63 14.84 -19.70
C TYR A 54 9.88 15.63 -19.30
N GLU A 55 9.74 16.94 -19.03
CA GLU A 55 10.87 17.77 -18.65
C GLU A 55 11.36 17.50 -17.23
N SER A 56 10.46 17.22 -16.27
CA SER A 56 10.86 16.82 -14.91
C SER A 56 11.52 15.44 -14.90
N GLU A 57 11.05 14.51 -15.74
CA GLU A 57 11.68 13.21 -15.95
C GLU A 57 13.11 13.38 -16.47
N LYS A 58 13.29 14.23 -17.49
CA LYS A 58 14.60 14.52 -18.08
C LYS A 58 15.54 15.21 -17.09
N ALA A 59 15.02 16.10 -16.24
CA ALA A 59 15.79 16.72 -15.17
C ALA A 59 16.27 15.69 -14.14
N TYR A 60 15.36 14.83 -13.68
CA TYR A 60 15.69 13.79 -12.71
C TYR A 60 16.70 12.76 -13.25
N ARG A 61 16.62 12.38 -14.53
CA ARG A 61 17.65 11.53 -15.16
C ARG A 61 19.04 12.15 -15.11
N ARG A 62 19.16 13.45 -15.37
CA ARG A 62 20.44 14.16 -15.24
C ARG A 62 20.92 14.26 -13.80
N TYR A 63 19.98 14.38 -12.87
CA TYR A 63 20.29 14.34 -11.44
C TYR A 63 20.89 12.98 -11.05
N LEU A 64 20.32 11.88 -11.53
CA LEU A 64 20.87 10.53 -11.30
C LEU A 64 22.24 10.30 -11.95
N GLU A 65 22.58 11.05 -13.00
CA GLU A 65 23.91 11.02 -13.63
C GLU A 65 24.98 11.77 -12.83
N ALA A 66 24.60 12.53 -11.78
CA ALA A 66 25.55 13.26 -10.96
C ALA A 66 26.26 12.35 -9.94
N ASP A 67 27.54 12.61 -9.65
CA ASP A 67 28.36 11.78 -8.76
C ASP A 67 27.97 11.81 -7.27
N ASN A 68 27.05 12.69 -6.86
CA ASN A 68 26.70 12.95 -5.44
C ASN A 68 25.20 12.84 -5.16
N VAL A 69 24.53 11.84 -5.72
CA VAL A 69 23.15 11.52 -5.34
C VAL A 69 23.15 10.89 -3.94
N PRO A 70 22.45 11.46 -2.95
CA PRO A 70 22.41 10.93 -1.59
C PRO A 70 21.69 9.58 -1.54
N ASP A 71 22.13 8.69 -0.64
CA ASP A 71 21.41 7.46 -0.34
C ASP A 71 20.09 7.73 0.43
N TRP A 72 19.35 6.66 0.75
CA TRP A 72 18.07 6.74 1.47
C TRP A 72 18.19 7.44 2.83
N GLU A 73 19.18 7.05 3.64
CA GLU A 73 19.37 7.59 4.99
C GLU A 73 19.71 9.08 4.93
N SER A 74 20.63 9.46 4.04
CA SER A 74 21.02 10.84 3.78
C SER A 74 19.84 11.65 3.24
N THR A 75 19.06 11.09 2.31
CA THR A 75 17.84 11.73 1.78
C THR A 75 16.83 12.00 2.88
N LEU A 76 16.56 11.01 3.74
CA LEU A 76 15.67 11.17 4.88
C LEU A 76 16.18 12.21 5.87
N GLN A 77 17.48 12.20 6.15
CA GLN A 77 18.11 13.16 7.05
C GLN A 77 17.95 14.59 6.51
N ILE A 78 18.28 14.81 5.23
CA ILE A 78 18.12 16.11 4.57
C ILE A 78 16.67 16.59 4.65
N LEU A 79 15.69 15.71 4.41
CA LEU A 79 14.27 16.08 4.46
C LEU A 79 13.76 16.32 5.91
N LYS A 80 14.27 15.59 6.90
CA LYS A 80 13.87 15.72 8.31
C LYS A 80 14.50 16.92 9.00
N GLU A 81 15.79 17.17 8.78
CA GLU A 81 16.54 18.26 9.42
C GLU A 81 16.04 19.64 8.99
N ASP A 82 15.49 19.74 7.79
CA ASP A 82 15.08 21.01 7.23
C ASP A 82 13.74 21.54 7.76
N GLN A 83 12.89 20.68 8.33
CA GLN A 83 11.47 20.97 8.61
C GLN A 83 10.73 21.66 7.44
N ARG A 84 11.26 21.55 6.22
CA ARG A 84 10.72 22.21 5.04
C ARG A 84 9.51 21.44 4.55
N SER A 85 8.52 22.17 4.05
CA SER A 85 7.52 21.54 3.18
C SER A 85 8.24 20.93 1.99
N PHE A 86 7.77 19.79 1.47
CA PHE A 86 8.33 19.21 0.23
C PHE A 86 8.37 20.23 -0.93
N LYS A 87 7.52 21.26 -0.90
CA LYS A 87 7.53 22.36 -1.87
C LYS A 87 8.81 23.21 -1.85
N ASP A 88 9.49 23.28 -0.72
CA ASP A 88 10.70 24.11 -0.51
C ASP A 88 11.99 23.29 -0.67
N CYS A 89 11.86 21.99 -0.95
CA CYS A 89 12.97 21.11 -1.25
C CYS A 89 13.34 21.16 -2.74
N PRO A 90 14.62 20.91 -3.11
CA PRO A 90 15.00 20.74 -4.51
C PRO A 90 14.15 19.66 -5.19
N LYS A 91 13.58 19.98 -6.37
CA LYS A 91 12.62 19.08 -7.05
C LYS A 91 13.21 17.69 -7.31
N ASP A 92 14.47 17.62 -7.70
CA ASP A 92 15.12 16.34 -7.99
C ASP A 92 15.31 15.48 -6.72
N LEU A 93 15.57 16.10 -5.57
CA LEU A 93 15.63 15.41 -4.27
C LEU A 93 14.25 14.86 -3.87
N VAL A 94 13.18 15.61 -4.14
CA VAL A 94 11.81 15.13 -3.91
C VAL A 94 11.47 13.95 -4.81
N GLU A 95 11.82 14.01 -6.09
CA GLU A 95 11.67 12.87 -7.01
C GLU A 95 12.47 11.65 -6.53
N HIS A 96 13.67 11.87 -5.99
CA HIS A 96 14.51 10.81 -5.42
C HIS A 96 13.88 10.17 -4.18
N TYR A 97 13.30 10.98 -3.31
CA TYR A 97 12.56 10.49 -2.14
C TYR A 97 11.33 9.67 -2.54
N ILE A 98 10.54 10.14 -3.52
CA ILE A 98 9.38 9.39 -4.03
C ILE A 98 9.81 8.05 -4.62
N MET A 99 10.93 8.02 -5.35
CA MET A 99 11.50 6.78 -5.88
C MET A 99 11.74 5.76 -4.75
N PHE A 100 12.42 6.16 -3.67
CA PHE A 100 12.68 5.26 -2.55
C PHE A 100 11.40 4.75 -1.86
N LEU A 101 10.43 5.64 -1.63
CA LEU A 101 9.14 5.23 -1.05
C LEU A 101 8.49 4.12 -1.89
N LEU A 102 8.51 4.27 -3.21
CA LEU A 102 7.89 3.32 -4.13
C LEU A 102 8.71 2.05 -4.35
N GLU A 103 10.01 2.09 -4.12
CA GLU A 103 10.87 0.90 -4.21
C GLU A 103 10.66 -0.06 -3.03
N LEU A 104 10.41 0.48 -1.83
CA LEU A 104 10.16 -0.30 -0.61
C LEU A 104 8.74 -0.87 -0.56
N SER A 105 7.76 -0.06 -0.99
CA SER A 105 6.32 -0.41 -0.96
C SER A 105 5.95 -1.81 -1.51
N PRO A 106 6.44 -2.27 -2.68
CA PRO A 106 6.05 -3.57 -3.22
C PRO A 106 6.57 -4.75 -2.38
N GLU A 107 7.70 -4.62 -1.70
CA GLU A 107 8.25 -5.69 -0.86
C GLU A 107 7.45 -5.85 0.43
N ASP A 108 7.03 -4.73 1.02
CA ASP A 108 6.15 -4.72 2.19
C ASP A 108 4.79 -5.33 1.87
N GLU A 109 4.15 -4.89 0.77
CA GLU A 109 2.84 -5.40 0.36
C GLU A 109 2.91 -6.90 0.00
N PHE A 110 3.95 -7.33 -0.72
CA PHE A 110 4.22 -8.75 -0.99
C PHE A 110 4.32 -9.58 0.29
N THR A 111 5.09 -9.09 1.26
CA THR A 111 5.33 -9.80 2.52
C THR A 111 4.03 -9.94 3.32
N VAL A 112 3.16 -8.94 3.27
CA VAL A 112 1.82 -8.99 3.86
C VAL A 112 0.92 -10.00 3.15
N TYR A 113 0.86 -10.02 1.81
CA TYR A 113 0.09 -11.03 1.08
C TYR A 113 0.54 -12.46 1.42
N ASN A 114 1.86 -12.71 1.51
CA ASN A 114 2.36 -14.01 1.94
C ASN A 114 1.95 -14.38 3.37
N ARG A 115 1.99 -13.42 4.31
CA ARG A 115 1.53 -13.63 5.69
C ARG A 115 0.04 -13.94 5.75
N LEU A 116 -0.74 -13.37 4.84
CA LEU A 116 -2.20 -13.47 4.80
C LEU A 116 -2.72 -14.51 3.80
N ALA A 117 -1.91 -15.52 3.45
CA ALA A 117 -2.25 -16.53 2.45
C ALA A 117 -3.63 -17.17 2.69
N ASP A 118 -3.99 -17.46 3.95
CA ASP A 118 -5.27 -18.08 4.33
C ASP A 118 -6.50 -17.16 4.13
N LEU A 119 -6.28 -15.86 3.90
CA LEU A 119 -7.34 -14.88 3.69
C LEU A 119 -7.60 -14.60 2.20
N GLN A 120 -6.67 -15.00 1.33
CA GLN A 120 -6.73 -14.73 -0.11
C GLN A 120 -7.93 -15.39 -0.78
N GLY A 121 -8.58 -14.67 -1.70
CA GLY A 121 -9.78 -15.10 -2.41
C GLY A 121 -11.07 -15.02 -1.60
N ARG A 122 -10.98 -14.73 -0.29
CA ARG A 122 -12.14 -14.58 0.60
C ARG A 122 -12.26 -13.15 1.14
N ASP A 123 -11.24 -12.72 1.87
CA ASP A 123 -11.23 -11.45 2.61
C ASP A 123 -10.29 -10.42 1.97
N ILE A 124 -9.30 -10.89 1.21
CA ILE A 124 -8.35 -10.09 0.43
C ILE A 124 -8.14 -10.72 -0.96
N PRO A 125 -7.63 -9.99 -1.97
CA PRO A 125 -7.31 -10.53 -3.28
C PRO A 125 -6.34 -11.71 -3.24
N ILE A 126 -6.46 -12.62 -4.21
CA ILE A 126 -5.38 -13.57 -4.50
C ILE A 126 -4.16 -12.81 -5.05
N PHE A 127 -3.00 -13.04 -4.43
CA PHE A 127 -1.71 -12.59 -4.95
C PHE A 127 -1.15 -13.62 -5.94
N PHE A 128 -0.92 -13.19 -7.19
CA PHE A 128 -0.37 -14.06 -8.23
C PHE A 128 1.16 -13.97 -8.35
N GLY A 129 1.75 -12.83 -7.99
CA GLY A 129 3.20 -12.67 -8.05
C GLY A 129 3.67 -11.23 -8.18
N LYS A 130 5.00 -11.09 -8.15
CA LYS A 130 5.70 -9.84 -8.47
C LYS A 130 5.84 -9.68 -9.98
N THR A 131 5.91 -8.44 -10.43
CA THR A 131 6.10 -8.08 -11.84
C THR A 131 7.19 -7.03 -11.98
N GLU A 132 7.89 -7.05 -13.11
CA GLU A 132 8.84 -6.00 -13.47
C GLU A 132 8.57 -5.56 -14.91
N LEU A 133 8.53 -4.25 -15.14
CA LEU A 133 8.41 -3.70 -16.48
C LEU A 133 9.76 -3.77 -17.18
N ILE A 134 9.85 -4.61 -18.21
CA ILE A 134 11.03 -4.71 -19.07
C ILE A 134 10.92 -3.63 -20.15
N GLU A 135 11.42 -2.42 -19.90
CA GLU A 135 11.61 -1.42 -20.96
C GLU A 135 12.82 -1.84 -21.83
N GLY A 136 12.69 -1.76 -23.17
CA GLY A 136 13.72 -2.18 -24.14
C GLY A 136 14.99 -1.31 -24.20
N LEU A 137 15.35 -0.66 -23.10
CA LEU A 137 16.58 0.12 -22.91
C LEU A 137 17.54 -0.68 -22.02
N PRO A 138 18.86 -0.50 -22.15
CA PRO A 138 19.80 -1.12 -21.22
C PRO A 138 19.44 -0.74 -19.79
N ILE A 139 19.38 -1.74 -18.91
CA ILE A 139 19.19 -1.57 -17.47
C ILE A 139 20.35 -0.68 -16.98
N ASP A 140 20.06 0.59 -16.71
CA ASP A 140 20.97 1.46 -15.96
C ASP A 140 20.71 1.16 -14.47
N GLU A 141 21.71 0.71 -13.73
CA GLU A 141 21.57 0.42 -12.29
C GLU A 141 21.07 1.64 -11.50
N ARG A 142 21.28 2.86 -12.02
CA ARG A 142 20.79 4.11 -11.43
C ARG A 142 19.29 4.33 -11.67
N TYR A 143 18.68 3.58 -12.57
CA TYR A 143 17.27 3.66 -12.91
C TYR A 143 16.61 2.28 -12.75
N PRO A 144 16.22 1.91 -11.51
CA PRO A 144 15.72 0.58 -11.23
C PRO A 144 14.49 0.25 -12.08
N PRO A 145 14.26 -1.03 -12.43
CA PRO A 145 13.09 -1.43 -13.18
C PRO A 145 11.83 -1.07 -12.42
N VAL A 146 10.78 -0.70 -13.15
CA VAL A 146 9.49 -0.41 -12.53
C VAL A 146 8.89 -1.72 -12.01
N ARG A 147 8.77 -1.82 -10.69
CA ARG A 147 8.21 -3.00 -10.01
C ARG A 147 6.70 -2.90 -9.89
N GLY A 148 6.08 -4.06 -9.73
CA GLY A 148 4.66 -4.19 -9.51
C GLY A 148 4.27 -5.51 -8.89
N ILE A 149 2.97 -5.66 -8.63
CA ILE A 149 2.37 -6.90 -8.17
C ILE A 149 1.10 -7.20 -8.98
N LEU A 150 0.82 -8.49 -9.14
CA LEU A 150 -0.33 -8.99 -9.87
C LEU A 150 -1.33 -9.61 -8.88
N LEU A 151 -2.57 -9.12 -8.92
CA LEU A 151 -3.62 -9.46 -7.96
C LEU A 151 -4.92 -9.90 -8.65
N GLU A 152 -5.77 -10.60 -7.92
CA GLU A 152 -7.15 -10.89 -8.30
C GLU A 152 -7.91 -9.60 -8.60
N PHE A 153 -8.62 -9.59 -9.73
CA PHE A 153 -9.62 -8.55 -9.98
C PHE A 153 -10.88 -8.81 -9.14
N ILE A 154 -11.21 -7.87 -8.27
CA ILE A 154 -12.41 -7.95 -7.43
C ILE A 154 -13.54 -7.14 -8.08
N PRO A 155 -14.58 -7.78 -8.64
CA PRO A 155 -15.74 -7.05 -9.15
C PRO A 155 -16.57 -6.52 -7.98
N GLY A 156 -17.00 -5.26 -8.05
CA GLY A 156 -17.85 -4.68 -7.03
C GLY A 156 -17.81 -3.16 -7.01
N ILE A 157 -18.27 -2.59 -5.90
CA ILE A 157 -18.31 -1.15 -5.66
C ILE A 157 -17.48 -0.84 -4.41
N PRO A 158 -16.61 0.17 -4.44
CA PRO A 158 -15.89 0.62 -3.25
C PRO A 158 -16.85 1.05 -2.13
N LEU A 159 -16.49 0.82 -0.86
CA LEU A 159 -17.41 1.11 0.26
C LEU A 159 -17.69 2.60 0.46
N ASP A 160 -16.89 3.50 -0.10
CA ASP A 160 -17.17 4.95 -0.12
C ASP A 160 -18.21 5.38 -1.17
N SER A 161 -18.63 4.44 -2.01
CA SER A 161 -19.50 4.67 -3.18
C SER A 161 -20.78 3.82 -3.14
N ILE A 162 -21.02 3.08 -2.06
CA ILE A 162 -22.23 2.25 -1.91
C ILE A 162 -23.48 3.10 -1.71
N ASP A 163 -24.61 2.56 -2.17
CA ASP A 163 -25.93 3.13 -1.93
C ASP A 163 -26.54 2.49 -0.66
N PRO A 164 -26.67 3.22 0.46
CA PRO A 164 -27.17 2.65 1.71
C PRO A 164 -28.64 2.18 1.62
N ALA A 165 -29.40 2.59 0.61
CA ALA A 165 -30.76 2.11 0.39
C ALA A 165 -30.80 0.71 -0.24
N LYS A 166 -29.67 0.23 -0.78
CA LYS A 166 -29.57 -1.04 -1.54
C LYS A 166 -28.79 -2.13 -0.82
N VAL A 167 -28.20 -1.82 0.32
CA VAL A 167 -27.29 -2.73 1.02
C VAL A 167 -27.61 -2.77 2.51
N ASP A 168 -27.33 -3.90 3.15
CA ASP A 168 -27.32 -3.97 4.61
C ASP A 168 -26.04 -3.32 5.14
N VAL A 169 -26.15 -2.03 5.47
CA VAL A 169 -25.05 -1.20 5.96
C VAL A 169 -24.39 -1.79 7.21
N ASP A 170 -25.18 -2.39 8.11
CA ASP A 170 -24.65 -2.97 9.34
C ASP A 170 -23.83 -4.23 9.07
N ALA A 171 -24.34 -5.13 8.23
CA ALA A 171 -23.60 -6.33 7.83
C ALA A 171 -22.30 -5.99 7.08
N VAL A 172 -22.34 -5.01 6.17
CA VAL A 172 -21.18 -4.57 5.38
C VAL A 172 -20.07 -4.04 6.29
N PHE A 173 -20.36 -3.08 7.17
CA PHE A 173 -19.32 -2.49 7.99
C PHE A 173 -18.84 -3.41 9.11
N ARG A 174 -19.69 -4.28 9.67
CA ARG A 174 -19.22 -5.35 10.56
C ARG A 174 -18.26 -6.30 9.87
N ASN A 175 -18.49 -6.63 8.59
CA ASN A 175 -17.58 -7.48 7.82
C ASN A 175 -16.24 -6.78 7.58
N ALA A 176 -16.24 -5.50 7.20
CA ALA A 176 -15.00 -4.71 7.08
C ALA A 176 -14.20 -4.71 8.39
N ILE A 177 -14.85 -4.45 9.52
CA ILE A 177 -14.21 -4.50 10.85
C ILE A 177 -13.68 -5.89 11.19
N ARG A 178 -14.40 -6.96 10.85
CA ARG A 178 -13.93 -8.34 11.04
C ARG A 178 -12.66 -8.61 10.22
N ILE A 179 -12.57 -8.15 8.97
CA ILE A 179 -11.37 -8.30 8.14
C ILE A 179 -10.18 -7.61 8.83
N ILE A 180 -10.39 -6.39 9.33
CA ILE A 180 -9.40 -5.65 10.12
C ILE A 180 -8.92 -6.45 11.32
N ASP A 181 -9.83 -6.98 12.13
CA ASP A 181 -9.46 -7.82 13.27
C ASP A 181 -8.65 -9.04 12.84
N THR A 182 -9.05 -9.69 11.74
CA THR A 182 -8.45 -10.94 11.28
C THR A 182 -6.99 -10.75 10.86
N TYR A 183 -6.70 -9.76 10.01
CA TYR A 183 -5.29 -9.52 9.63
C TYR A 183 -4.50 -8.93 10.81
N SER A 184 -5.15 -8.17 11.70
CA SER A 184 -4.48 -7.61 12.89
C SER A 184 -3.99 -8.69 13.83
N ASP A 185 -4.78 -9.75 14.01
CA ASP A 185 -4.43 -10.91 14.84
C ASP A 185 -3.30 -11.75 14.19
N LEU A 186 -3.08 -11.61 12.88
CA LEU A 186 -1.95 -12.19 12.14
C LEU A 186 -0.69 -11.30 12.13
N GLY A 187 -0.68 -10.25 12.95
CA GLY A 187 0.47 -9.37 13.14
C GLY A 187 0.68 -8.37 12.01
N VAL A 188 -0.40 -7.96 11.32
CA VAL A 188 -0.35 -6.92 10.29
C VAL A 188 -0.88 -5.58 10.84
N LEU A 189 -0.16 -4.50 10.55
CA LEU A 189 -0.59 -3.13 10.76
C LEU A 189 -0.76 -2.51 9.38
N ASN A 190 -1.94 -1.96 9.08
CA ASN A 190 -2.20 -1.20 7.87
C ASN A 190 -2.45 0.27 8.23
N GLU A 191 -1.66 1.18 7.66
CA GLU A 191 -1.71 2.61 7.94
C GLU A 191 -2.62 3.39 6.97
N ASP A 192 -3.17 2.72 5.96
CA ASP A 192 -4.00 3.31 4.90
C ASP A 192 -5.38 2.66 4.82
N VAL A 193 -6.00 2.47 5.98
CA VAL A 193 -7.36 1.94 6.07
C VAL A 193 -8.37 3.05 5.82
N HIS A 194 -9.09 2.96 4.71
CA HIS A 194 -10.25 3.81 4.43
C HIS A 194 -11.29 3.05 3.58
N LEU A 195 -12.52 3.57 3.49
CA LEU A 195 -13.64 2.88 2.84
C LEU A 195 -13.38 2.54 1.35
N GLY A 196 -12.67 3.41 0.63
CA GLY A 196 -12.25 3.15 -0.75
C GLY A 196 -11.32 1.93 -0.94
N ASN A 197 -10.62 1.50 0.12
CA ASN A 197 -9.76 0.30 0.09
C ASN A 197 -10.51 -1.00 0.40
N PHE A 198 -11.84 -0.95 0.44
CA PHE A 198 -12.72 -2.11 0.54
C PHE A 198 -13.70 -2.13 -0.63
N ILE A 199 -13.92 -3.31 -1.21
CA ILE A 199 -14.90 -3.55 -2.27
C ILE A 199 -16.04 -4.41 -1.73
N LEU A 200 -17.28 -3.98 -1.94
CA LEU A 200 -18.47 -4.80 -1.81
C LEU A 200 -18.71 -5.58 -3.11
N LYS A 201 -18.54 -6.90 -3.06
CA LYS A 201 -18.82 -7.81 -4.18
C LYS A 201 -20.33 -7.94 -4.41
N PRO A 202 -20.78 -8.29 -5.64
CA PRO A 202 -22.20 -8.48 -5.96
C PRO A 202 -22.92 -9.54 -5.09
N ASN A 203 -22.18 -10.52 -4.56
CA ASN A 203 -22.69 -11.54 -3.64
C ASN A 203 -22.81 -11.05 -2.18
N GLY A 204 -22.51 -9.78 -1.89
CA GLY A 204 -22.59 -9.18 -0.56
C GLY A 204 -21.34 -9.33 0.32
N SER A 205 -20.29 -10.04 -0.13
CA SER A 205 -19.05 -10.13 0.64
C SER A 205 -18.18 -8.88 0.47
N VAL A 206 -17.47 -8.49 1.53
CA VAL A 206 -16.52 -7.37 1.52
C VAL A 206 -15.10 -7.93 1.36
N VAL A 207 -14.28 -7.25 0.56
CA VAL A 207 -12.86 -7.59 0.34
C VAL A 207 -12.00 -6.34 0.53
N MET A 208 -10.90 -6.45 1.28
CA MET A 208 -9.91 -5.39 1.43
C MET A 208 -8.82 -5.53 0.37
N ILE A 209 -8.51 -4.48 -0.37
CA ILE A 209 -7.71 -4.58 -1.61
C ILE A 209 -6.35 -3.87 -1.58
N ASP A 210 -6.02 -3.15 -0.51
CA ASP A 210 -4.77 -2.38 -0.46
C ASP A 210 -3.96 -2.58 0.82
N PHE A 211 -2.71 -3.00 0.65
CA PHE A 211 -1.73 -3.24 1.71
C PHE A 211 -0.39 -2.54 1.43
N ALA A 212 -0.37 -1.56 0.51
CA ALA A 212 0.85 -0.83 0.16
C ALA A 212 1.49 -0.09 1.35
N GLN A 213 0.67 0.38 2.29
CA GLN A 213 1.11 1.02 3.53
C GLN A 213 0.88 0.07 4.72
N SER A 214 1.34 -1.16 4.60
CA SER A 214 1.24 -2.16 5.66
C SER A 214 2.60 -2.68 6.04
N ARG A 215 2.74 -3.07 7.31
CA ARG A 215 3.93 -3.77 7.79
C ARG A 215 3.56 -4.95 8.67
N LEU A 216 4.48 -5.89 8.77
CA LEU A 216 4.42 -6.92 9.79
C LEU A 216 4.92 -6.38 11.13
N ARG A 217 4.42 -6.97 12.21
CA ARG A 217 5.04 -6.86 13.52
C ARG A 217 6.46 -7.45 13.46
N GLU A 218 7.43 -6.70 13.93
CA GLU A 218 8.84 -7.14 14.00
C GLU A 218 9.03 -8.11 15.16
N ASP A 219 10.00 -9.03 15.05
CA ASP A 219 10.25 -10.06 16.06
C ASP A 219 10.68 -9.49 17.42
N ASP A 220 11.35 -8.34 17.41
CA ASP A 220 11.80 -7.60 18.59
C ASP A 220 10.85 -6.46 19.00
N GLU A 221 9.74 -6.25 18.27
CA GLU A 221 8.75 -5.22 18.62
C GLU A 221 7.97 -5.64 19.87
N THR A 222 8.12 -4.86 20.94
CA THR A 222 7.43 -5.09 22.21
C THR A 222 5.92 -5.02 22.05
N ASP A 223 5.18 -5.77 22.89
CA ASP A 223 3.70 -5.65 22.92
C ASP A 223 3.25 -4.22 23.17
N GLU A 224 4.04 -3.48 23.97
CA GLU A 224 3.82 -2.08 24.25
C GLU A 224 3.89 -1.25 22.95
N LYS A 225 5.01 -1.33 22.21
CA LYS A 225 5.20 -0.60 20.96
C LYS A 225 4.17 -0.98 19.89
N TRP A 226 3.89 -2.28 19.73
CA TRP A 226 2.89 -2.77 18.79
C TRP A 226 1.49 -2.21 19.10
N ARG A 227 1.05 -2.28 20.35
CA ARG A 227 -0.26 -1.74 20.77
C ARG A 227 -0.34 -0.23 20.58
N TYR A 228 0.73 0.50 20.84
CA TYR A 228 0.80 1.92 20.56
C TYR A 228 0.61 2.20 19.06
N ASN A 229 1.36 1.52 18.20
CA ASN A 229 1.25 1.71 16.75
C ASN A 229 -0.16 1.36 16.23
N LYS A 230 -0.76 0.24 16.67
CA LYS A 230 -2.15 -0.11 16.35
C LYS A 230 -3.16 0.91 16.87
N HIS A 231 -2.91 1.49 18.05
CA HIS A 231 -3.77 2.55 18.60
C HIS A 231 -3.69 3.84 17.76
N MET A 232 -2.48 4.22 17.33
CA MET A 232 -2.24 5.43 16.56
C MET A 232 -2.82 5.34 15.15
N ALA A 233 -2.71 4.19 14.49
CA ALA A 233 -3.31 3.98 13.17
C ALA A 233 -4.84 3.94 13.21
N ASP A 234 -5.43 3.47 14.33
CA ASP A 234 -6.88 3.41 14.57
C ASP A 234 -7.69 2.86 13.38
N GLU A 235 -7.25 1.73 12.81
CA GLU A 235 -7.84 1.12 11.60
C GLU A 235 -9.36 0.89 11.72
N GLU A 236 -9.83 0.40 12.87
CA GLU A 236 -11.26 0.26 13.17
C GLU A 236 -11.96 1.62 13.17
N GLY A 237 -11.34 2.63 13.79
CA GLY A 237 -11.85 4.00 13.82
C GLY A 237 -11.93 4.62 12.43
N ALA A 238 -10.95 4.37 11.56
CA ALA A 238 -10.93 4.89 10.20
C ALA A 238 -12.17 4.43 9.41
N VAL A 239 -12.51 3.14 9.48
CA VAL A 239 -13.75 2.61 8.87
C VAL A 239 -14.99 3.09 9.64
N GLY A 240 -15.03 2.93 10.96
CA GLY A 240 -16.22 3.16 11.75
C GLY A 240 -16.67 4.62 11.79
N HIS A 241 -15.73 5.56 11.90
CA HIS A 241 -16.03 6.99 11.88
C HIS A 241 -16.48 7.45 10.49
N ALA A 242 -15.84 6.95 9.42
CA ALA A 242 -16.28 7.23 8.05
C ALA A 242 -17.69 6.66 7.82
N ALA A 243 -17.92 5.40 8.19
CA ALA A 243 -19.22 4.73 8.05
C ALA A 243 -20.34 5.47 8.79
N LYS A 244 -20.08 5.92 10.02
CA LYS A 244 -21.02 6.77 10.78
C LYS A 244 -21.31 8.09 10.08
N ARG A 245 -20.27 8.76 9.57
CA ARG A 245 -20.40 10.07 8.92
C ARG A 245 -21.17 10.01 7.60
N TYR A 246 -20.86 9.03 6.76
CA TYR A 246 -21.37 8.98 5.39
C TYR A 246 -22.64 8.12 5.25
N TYR A 247 -22.85 7.14 6.14
CA TYR A 247 -23.95 6.18 6.03
C TYR A 247 -24.82 6.07 7.30
N ASN A 248 -24.61 6.95 8.28
CA ASN A 248 -25.36 6.99 9.53
C ASN A 248 -25.38 5.64 10.29
N TRP A 249 -24.31 4.84 10.15
CA TRP A 249 -24.16 3.58 10.88
C TRP A 249 -23.99 3.84 12.38
N ASP A 250 -24.65 3.04 13.25
CA ASP A 250 -24.53 3.12 14.72
C ASP A 250 -23.20 2.55 15.22
N TYR A 251 -22.10 3.18 14.79
CA TYR A 251 -20.76 2.77 15.15
C TYR A 251 -20.45 3.07 16.63
N LYS A 252 -19.97 2.04 17.33
CA LYS A 252 -19.45 2.10 18.70
C LYS A 252 -18.04 1.54 18.71
N ARG A 253 -17.05 2.42 18.91
CA ARG A 253 -15.62 2.07 18.94
C ARG A 253 -15.33 1.06 20.05
N ARG A 254 -14.66 -0.05 19.73
CA ARG A 254 -14.38 -1.17 20.67
C ARG A 254 -13.11 -0.98 21.49
N LEU A 255 -12.29 0.02 21.16
CA LEU A 255 -11.12 0.41 21.94
C LEU A 255 -10.12 -0.74 22.21
N LYS A 256 -10.01 -1.71 21.27
CA LYS A 256 -9.15 -2.92 21.37
C LYS A 256 -7.73 -2.62 21.87
N TYR A 257 -7.15 -1.51 21.41
CA TYR A 257 -5.76 -1.10 21.72
C TYR A 257 -5.65 0.11 22.68
N SER A 258 -6.75 0.62 23.26
CA SER A 258 -6.75 1.93 23.94
C SER A 258 -6.22 1.94 25.38
N LYS A 259 -5.94 0.78 25.97
CA LYS A 259 -5.36 0.70 27.33
C LYS A 259 -3.84 0.67 27.19
N PHE A 260 -3.24 1.85 27.27
CA PHE A 260 -1.79 2.03 27.19
C PHE A 260 -1.34 3.08 28.20
N ASN A 261 -0.41 2.70 29.09
CA ASN A 261 0.28 3.62 29.98
C ASN A 261 1.69 3.81 29.42
N TRP A 262 1.85 4.63 28.38
CA TRP A 262 3.19 4.97 27.87
C TRP A 262 3.97 5.67 28.97
N LYS A 263 5.12 5.09 29.36
CA LYS A 263 6.18 5.86 29.98
C LYS A 263 7.30 5.97 28.95
N PRO A 264 7.62 7.16 28.42
CA PRO A 264 8.77 7.29 27.55
C PRO A 264 10.00 6.76 28.30
N SER A 265 10.67 5.77 27.72
CA SER A 265 12.00 5.35 28.17
C SER A 265 12.89 6.58 28.14
N GLY A 266 13.41 6.96 29.31
CA GLY A 266 14.13 8.20 29.50
C GLY A 266 15.32 8.34 28.55
N ASP A 267 15.58 9.59 28.18
CA ASP A 267 16.86 10.04 27.65
C ASP A 267 18.00 9.42 28.46
N SER A 268 18.72 8.46 27.87
CA SER A 268 20.08 8.17 28.30
C SER A 268 21.01 9.07 27.50
N SER A 269 21.01 10.35 27.86
CA SER A 269 22.09 11.27 27.55
C SER A 269 23.34 10.87 28.34
N HIS A 270 24.33 10.30 27.66
CA HIS A 270 25.73 10.31 28.06
C HIS A 270 26.59 10.65 26.84
#